data_AF-A0A948NIA6-F1
#
_entry.id   AF-A0A948NIA6-F1
#
_cell.length_a   1.000
_cell.length_b   1.000
_cell.length_c   1.000
_cell.angle_alpha   90.00
_cell.angle_beta   90.00
_cell.angle_gamma   90.00
#
_symmetry.space_group_name_H-M   'P 1'
#
loop_
_entity.id
_entity.type
_entity.pdbx_description
1 polymer ?
#
loop_
_entity_poly.entity_id
_entity_poly.type
_entity_poly.pdbx_seq_one_letter_code
_entity_poly.pdbx_strand_id
1 'polypeptide(L)' 'FRKECNDAHILLQVHDELVTECQSDEAEKVQTIVTEEMRKGGELWLKKVPTGVDSYISDTWEK' A
#
# COMPACT_ATOMS: atom_id res chain seq x y z
N PHE A 1 -7.40 -4.28 4.90
CA PHE A 1 -6.26 -5.14 5.29
C PHE A 1 -6.12 -5.39 6.80
N ARG A 2 -6.76 -4.63 7.70
CA ARG A 2 -6.69 -4.88 9.17
C ARG A 2 -7.12 -6.28 9.64
N LYS A 3 -7.91 -7.01 8.82
CA LYS A 3 -8.24 -8.44 9.07
C LYS A 3 -7.07 -9.39 8.81
N GLU A 4 -6.09 -8.96 8.03
CA GLU A 4 -4.96 -9.77 7.57
C GLU A 4 -3.66 -9.40 8.29
N CYS A 5 -3.50 -8.12 8.69
CA CYS A 5 -2.42 -7.62 9.54
C CYS A 5 -3.05 -6.87 10.72
N ASN A 6 -2.85 -7.36 11.93
CA ASN A 6 -3.61 -6.89 13.10
C ASN A 6 -3.25 -5.47 13.52
N ASP A 7 -2.02 -5.03 13.25
CA ASP A 7 -1.47 -3.76 13.73
C ASP A 7 -0.93 -2.85 12.62
N ALA A 8 -1.35 -3.09 11.37
CA ALA A 8 -1.01 -2.21 10.26
C ALA A 8 -2.06 -1.10 10.09
N HIS A 9 -1.62 0.14 9.86
CA HIS A 9 -2.48 1.31 9.70
C HIS A 9 -2.04 2.15 8.48
N ILE A 10 -3.01 2.76 7.77
CA ILE A 10 -2.70 3.84 6.82
C ILE A 10 -2.50 5.10 7.65
N LEU A 11 -1.32 5.70 7.55
CA LEU A 11 -0.96 6.94 8.24
C LEU A 11 -1.32 8.17 7.43
N LEU A 12 -0.88 8.21 6.17
CA LEU A 12 -1.02 9.38 5.30
C LEU A 12 -1.47 8.97 3.91
N GLN A 13 -2.15 9.90 3.24
CA GLN A 13 -2.38 9.86 1.80
C GLN A 13 -1.89 11.18 1.22
N VAL A 14 -0.97 11.11 0.27
CA VAL A 14 -0.35 12.27 -0.37
C VAL A 14 -0.45 12.09 -1.87
N HIS A 15 -1.40 12.78 -2.50
CA HIS A 15 -1.71 12.62 -3.92
C HIS A 15 -2.06 11.17 -4.31
N ASP A 16 -1.18 10.46 -4.99
CA ASP A 16 -1.32 9.07 -5.41
C ASP A 16 -0.56 8.09 -4.50
N GLU A 17 0.12 8.59 -3.48
CA GLU A 17 0.91 7.82 -2.53
C GLU A 17 0.12 7.52 -1.23
N LEU A 18 0.22 6.28 -0.76
CA LEU A 18 -0.22 5.87 0.57
C LEU A 18 1.01 5.58 1.44
N VAL A 19 1.04 6.14 2.65
CA VAL A 19 2.03 5.80 3.67
C VAL A 19 1.37 4.93 4.72
N THR A 20 1.93 3.75 4.98
CA THR A 20 1.42 2.79 5.96
C THR A 20 2.46 2.50 7.03
N GLU A 21 2.01 2.36 8.27
CA GLU A 21 2.83 1.83 9.37
C GLU A 21 2.43 0.40 9.70
N CYS A 22 3.41 -0.39 10.13
CA CYS A 22 3.21 -1.74 10.65
C CYS A 22 4.41 -2.16 11.49
N GLN A 23 4.30 -3.31 12.15
CA GLN A 23 5.46 -3.98 12.75
C GLN A 23 6.43 -4.44 11.66
N SER A 24 7.73 -4.43 11.96
CA SER A 24 8.78 -4.72 10.96
C SER A 24 8.70 -6.15 10.41
N ASP A 25 8.24 -7.11 11.20
CA ASP A 25 8.04 -8.50 10.78
C ASP A 25 6.81 -8.71 9.88
N GLU A 26 5.91 -7.73 9.81
CA GLU A 26 4.76 -7.72 8.90
C GLU A 26 5.01 -6.93 7.60
N ALA A 27 6.16 -6.25 7.46
CA ALA A 27 6.39 -5.25 6.41
C ALA A 27 6.18 -5.78 4.98
N GLU A 28 6.77 -6.93 4.63
CA GLU A 28 6.62 -7.53 3.29
C GLU A 28 5.16 -7.93 3.00
N LYS A 29 4.45 -8.42 4.02
CA LYS A 29 3.04 -8.81 3.89
C LYS A 29 2.15 -7.59 3.69
N VAL A 30 2.35 -6.54 4.48
CA VAL A 30 1.62 -5.28 4.35
C VAL A 30 1.89 -4.65 2.99
N GLN A 31 3.16 -4.60 2.55
CA GLN A 31 3.54 -4.14 1.22
C GLN A 31 2.79 -4.89 0.12
N THR A 32 2.75 -6.23 0.20
CA THR A 32 2.04 -7.07 -0.79
C THR A 32 0.56 -6.72 -0.83
N ILE A 33 -0.12 -6.71 0.33
CA ILE A 33 -1.57 -6.45 0.40
C ILE A 33 -1.90 -5.05 -0.12
N VAL A 34 -1.19 -4.02 0.36
CA VAL A 34 -1.47 -2.63 -0.04
C VAL A 34 -1.23 -2.43 -1.53
N THR A 35 -0.14 -2.98 -2.07
CA THR A 35 0.18 -2.91 -3.51
C THR A 35 -0.93 -3.56 -4.34
N GLU A 36 -1.38 -4.76 -3.96
CA GLU A 36 -2.45 -5.46 -4.66
C GLU A 36 -3.79 -4.72 -4.60
N GLU A 37 -4.16 -4.22 -3.43
CA GLU A 37 -5.45 -3.54 -3.23
C GLU A 37 -5.47 -2.18 -3.93
N MET A 38 -4.35 -1.44 -3.96
CA MET A 38 -4.22 -0.22 -4.77
C MET A 38 -4.36 -0.52 -6.26
N ARG A 39 -3.70 -1.57 -6.77
CA ARG A 39 -3.82 -1.98 -8.17
C ARG A 39 -5.26 -2.36 -8.52
N LYS A 40 -5.88 -3.22 -7.71
CA LYS A 40 -7.30 -3.62 -7.88
C LYS A 40 -8.21 -2.39 -7.86
N GLY A 41 -7.99 -1.46 -6.93
CA GLY A 41 -8.73 -0.20 -6.83
C GLY A 41 -8.64 0.63 -8.12
N GLY A 42 -7.45 0.77 -8.70
CA GLY A 42 -7.28 1.46 -9.99
C GLY A 42 -7.98 0.73 -11.15
N GLU A 43 -7.87 -0.60 -11.21
CA GLU A 43 -8.51 -1.43 -12.25
C GLU A 43 -10.05 -1.40 -12.19
N LEU A 44 -10.65 -1.02 -11.06
CA LEU A 44 -12.09 -0.78 -10.97
C LEU A 44 -12.54 0.38 -11.87
N TRP A 45 -11.68 1.37 -12.12
CA TRP A 45 -12.00 2.57 -12.90
C TRP A 45 -11.28 2.61 -14.25
N LEU A 46 -10.00 2.25 -14.28
CA LEU A 46 -9.16 2.25 -15.46
C LEU A 46 -9.30 0.92 -16.21
N LYS A 47 -10.22 0.87 -17.18
CA LYS A 47 -10.54 -0.36 -17.93
C LYS A 47 -9.68 -0.62 -19.17
N LYS A 48 -8.99 0.39 -19.67
CA LYS A 48 -8.25 0.34 -20.95
C LYS A 48 -6.74 0.43 -20.78
N VAL A 49 -6.28 0.84 -19.61
CA VAL A 49 -4.87 1.04 -19.28
C VAL A 49 -4.61 0.33 -17.95
N PRO A 50 -3.56 -0.50 -17.85
CA PRO A 50 -3.24 -1.19 -16.60
C PRO A 50 -2.86 -0.20 -15.51
N THR A 51 -3.22 -0.52 -14.26
CA THR A 51 -2.77 0.26 -13.09
C THR A 51 -1.43 -0.30 -12.62
N GLY A 52 -0.40 0.55 -12.57
CA GLY A 52 0.87 0.24 -11.91
C GLY A 52 0.87 0.79 -10.48
N VAL A 53 1.56 0.11 -9.57
CA VAL A 53 1.80 0.57 -8.20
C VAL A 53 3.24 0.24 -7.84
N ASP A 54 4.01 1.27 -7.51
CA ASP A 54 5.35 1.14 -6.96
C ASP A 54 5.27 1.20 -5.42
N SER A 55 6.05 0.36 -4.73
CA SER A 55 6.05 0.32 -3.27
C SER A 55 7.45 0.08 -2.70
N TYR A 56 7.70 0.70 -1.54
CA TYR A 56 8.99 0.67 -0.84
C TYR A 56 8.76 0.48 0.66
N ILE A 57 9.66 -0.26 1.32
CA ILE A 57 9.69 -0.40 2.78
C ILE A 57 10.83 0.47 3.29
N SER A 58 10.53 1.38 4.21
CA SER A 58 11.51 2.28 4.83
C SER A 58 11.08 2.64 6.25
N ASP A 59 12.05 2.84 7.13
CA ASP A 59 11.82 3.33 8.50
C ASP A 59 11.49 4.83 8.55
N THR A 60 11.80 5.55 7.47
CA THR A 60 11.57 6.99 7.36
C THR A 60 11.01 7.36 6.01
N TRP A 61 10.19 8.41 5.97
CA TRP A 61 9.69 8.96 4.72
C TRP A 61 10.70 9.96 4.17
N GLU A 62 11.38 9.55 3.11
CA GLU A 62 12.30 10.39 2.34
C GLU A 62 11.67 10.65 0.98
N LYS A 63 11.66 11.92 0.57
CA LYS A 63 11.00 12.40 -0.65
C LYS A 63 12.01 12.89 -1.67
#